data_AF-A0A182T286-F1
#
_entry.id   AF-A0A182T286-F1
#
_cell.length_a   1.000
_cell.length_b   1.000
_cell.length_c   1.000
_cell.angle_alpha   90.00
_cell.angle_beta   90.00
_cell.angle_gamma   90.00
#
_symmetry.space_group_name_H-M   'P 1'
#
loop_
_entity.id
_entity.type
_entity.pdbx_description
1 polymer ?
#
loop_
_entity_poly.entity_id
_entity_poly.type
_entity_poly.pdbx_seq_one_letter_code
_entity_poly.pdbx_strand_id
1 'polypeptide(L)'
;MLTLFTVSTFEGWPSLLYVSIDSHTENFGPIYNYRPLVATYYIIYIIVIAFFMVNIFVGFVIVTFQNEGEQEYKNCDLDKNQRNCIEFALKAKPVRRYIPNDDRIQYKVWWFVTSQLFEYTIFILIMMNTITLSMKFYRQPQPYTEWLDFLNLLFTAVFALEFVFKLAAFRFQVMFSMAYCTLNDRY
;
A
#
# COMPACT_ATOMS: atom_id res chain seq x y z
N MET A 1 23.68 32.06 -4.20
CA MET A 1 22.49 31.59 -3.45
C MET A 1 21.60 30.68 -4.30
N LEU A 2 21.21 31.05 -5.53
CA LEU A 2 20.40 30.20 -6.41
C LEU A 2 21.00 28.79 -6.66
N THR A 3 22.30 28.71 -6.96
CA THR A 3 22.99 27.44 -7.21
C THR A 3 22.96 26.49 -6.00
N LEU A 4 23.17 27.03 -4.80
CA LEU A 4 23.08 26.26 -3.56
C LEU A 4 21.65 25.79 -3.28
N PHE A 5 20.64 26.62 -3.58
CA PHE A 5 19.24 26.20 -3.50
C PHE A 5 18.94 25.04 -4.45
N THR A 6 19.35 25.13 -5.72
CA THR A 6 19.20 24.04 -6.70
C THR A 6 19.90 22.75 -6.27
N VAL A 7 21.08 22.86 -5.65
CA VAL A 7 21.78 21.70 -5.08
C VAL A 7 21.03 21.13 -3.88
N SER A 8 20.44 21.98 -3.03
CA SER A 8 19.66 21.54 -1.86
C SER A 8 18.35 20.83 -2.22
N THR A 9 17.78 21.12 -3.39
CA THR A 9 16.58 20.44 -3.91
C THR A 9 16.91 19.13 -4.65
N PHE A 10 18.19 18.76 -4.74
CA PHE A 10 18.68 17.61 -5.52
C PHE A 10 18.38 17.67 -7.02
N GLU A 11 18.09 18.85 -7.56
CA GLU A 11 17.77 19.02 -8.97
C GLU A 11 19.00 19.49 -9.74
N GLY A 12 19.43 18.74 -10.76
CA GLY A 12 20.53 19.19 -11.64
C GLY A 12 21.91 19.34 -10.97
N TRP A 13 22.05 19.01 -9.67
CA TRP A 13 23.30 19.15 -8.92
C TRP A 13 24.52 18.42 -9.53
N PRO A 14 24.41 17.27 -10.23
CA PRO A 14 25.58 16.65 -10.85
C PRO A 14 26.13 17.52 -11.97
N SER A 15 25.28 18.22 -12.72
CA SER A 15 25.73 19.12 -13.80
C SER A 15 26.52 20.31 -13.23
N LEU A 16 26.04 20.90 -12.13
CA LEU A 16 26.74 21.97 -11.42
C LEU A 16 28.06 21.48 -10.82
N LEU A 17 28.08 20.27 -10.27
CA LEU A 17 29.28 19.62 -9.76
C LEU A 17 30.33 19.47 -10.88
N TYR A 18 29.96 18.90 -12.04
CA TYR A 18 30.91 18.67 -13.13
C TYR A 18 31.47 19.98 -13.69
N VAL A 19 30.64 20.99 -13.91
CA VAL A 19 31.10 22.33 -14.31
C VAL A 19 32.04 22.94 -13.26
N SER A 20 31.80 22.67 -11.98
CA SER A 20 32.66 23.14 -10.89
C SER A 20 34.00 22.39 -10.82
N ILE A 21 34.02 21.09 -11.10
CA ILE A 21 35.25 20.27 -11.16
C ILE A 21 36.16 20.72 -12.31
N ASP A 22 35.56 21.09 -13.44
CA ASP A 22 36.29 21.52 -14.63
C ASP A 22 36.74 23.00 -14.57
N SER A 23 36.45 23.70 -13.47
CA SER A 23 36.80 25.12 -13.31
C SER A 23 38.30 25.33 -13.13
N HIS A 24 38.89 26.20 -13.97
CA HIS A 24 40.31 26.55 -13.96
C HIS A 24 40.54 27.98 -13.44
N THR A 25 40.81 28.93 -14.34
CA THR A 25 41.13 30.34 -14.05
C THR A 25 40.02 31.26 -14.51
N GLU A 26 39.98 32.45 -13.92
CA GLU A 26 39.00 33.49 -14.27
C GLU A 26 39.13 33.87 -15.75
N ASN A 27 37.99 33.93 -16.45
CA ASN A 27 37.85 34.25 -17.89
C ASN A 27 38.38 33.20 -18.88
N PHE A 28 38.67 31.98 -18.44
CA PHE A 28 39.03 30.86 -19.33
C PHE A 28 37.96 29.75 -19.31
N GLY A 29 37.92 28.99 -20.41
CA GLY A 29 37.01 27.84 -20.54
C GLY A 29 37.36 26.69 -19.57
N PRO A 30 36.45 25.72 -19.40
CA PRO A 30 36.66 24.59 -18.51
C PRO A 30 37.76 23.65 -19.03
N ILE A 31 38.56 23.10 -18.11
CA ILE A 31 39.53 22.03 -18.38
C ILE A 31 39.03 20.78 -17.68
N TYR A 32 38.84 19.70 -18.43
CA TYR A 32 38.32 18.45 -17.91
C TYR A 32 39.12 17.94 -16.71
N ASN A 33 38.42 17.71 -15.58
CA ASN A 33 38.95 17.13 -14.35
C ASN A 33 40.13 17.91 -13.72
N TYR A 34 40.13 19.24 -13.83
CA TYR A 34 41.21 20.06 -13.28
C TYR A 34 41.20 20.12 -11.74
N ARG A 35 40.03 20.22 -11.10
CA ARG A 35 39.88 20.38 -9.63
C ARG A 35 38.85 19.41 -9.02
N PRO A 36 39.14 18.10 -8.96
CA PRO A 36 38.23 17.11 -8.38
C PRO A 36 37.94 17.35 -6.88
N LEU A 37 38.83 18.05 -6.15
CA LEU A 37 38.65 18.37 -4.72
C LEU A 37 37.39 19.20 -4.43
N VAL A 38 36.86 19.92 -5.41
CA VAL A 38 35.61 20.68 -5.29
C VAL A 38 34.42 19.76 -5.01
N ALA A 39 34.48 18.48 -5.41
CA ALA A 39 33.42 17.52 -5.14
C ALA A 39 33.19 17.31 -3.65
N THR A 40 34.24 17.34 -2.83
CA THR A 40 34.14 17.19 -1.37
C THR A 40 33.25 18.27 -0.75
N TYR A 41 33.32 19.51 -1.25
CA TYR A 41 32.45 20.59 -0.80
C TYR A 41 30.98 20.29 -1.04
N TYR A 42 30.61 19.86 -2.26
CA TYR A 42 29.23 19.54 -2.61
C TYR A 42 28.67 18.38 -1.78
N ILE A 43 29.46 17.33 -1.55
CA ILE A 43 29.03 16.18 -0.76
C ILE A 43 28.79 16.55 0.70
N ILE A 44 29.71 17.30 1.32
CA ILE A 44 29.53 17.77 2.70
C ILE A 44 28.31 18.70 2.80
N TYR A 45 28.15 19.62 1.85
CA TYR A 45 27.01 20.53 1.80
C TYR A 45 25.68 19.77 1.72
N ILE A 46 25.58 18.79 0.83
CA ILE A 46 24.39 17.95 0.64
C ILE A 46 24.03 17.21 1.94
N ILE A 47 25.01 16.58 2.59
CA ILE A 47 24.77 15.82 3.83
C ILE A 47 24.25 16.72 4.95
N VAL A 48 24.89 17.88 5.14
CA VAL A 48 24.53 18.82 6.19
C VAL A 48 23.12 19.37 5.96
N ILE A 49 22.84 19.88 4.75
CA ILE A 49 21.52 20.46 4.45
C ILE A 49 20.42 19.41 4.50
N ALA A 50 20.65 18.20 3.99
CA ALA A 50 19.68 17.12 4.06
C ALA A 50 19.33 16.74 5.51
N PHE A 51 20.34 16.64 6.39
CA PHE A 51 20.12 16.37 7.81
C PHE A 51 19.26 17.44 8.49
N PHE A 52 19.57 18.72 8.25
CA PHE A 52 18.77 19.82 8.80
C PHE A 52 17.35 19.87 8.22
N MET A 53 17.18 19.66 6.90
CA MET A 53 15.87 19.65 6.26
C MET A 53 14.94 18.58 6.84
N VAL A 54 15.44 17.36 7.03
CA VAL A 54 14.66 16.27 7.63
C VAL A 54 14.28 16.61 9.07
N ASN A 55 15.21 17.12 9.87
CA ASN A 55 14.94 17.44 11.27
C ASN A 55 13.90 18.56 11.43
N ILE A 56 13.98 19.61 10.61
CA ILE A 56 13.00 20.70 10.63
C ILE A 56 11.63 20.18 10.20
N PHE A 57 11.57 19.38 9.13
CA PHE A 57 10.32 18.82 8.64
C PHE A 57 9.65 17.93 9.69
N VAL A 58 10.40 16.99 10.28
CA VAL A 58 9.90 16.09 11.34
C VAL A 58 9.44 16.89 12.56
N GLY A 59 10.22 17.90 12.99
CA GLY A 59 9.84 18.76 14.11
C GLY A 59 8.53 19.50 13.86
N PHE A 60 8.38 20.13 12.70
CA PHE A 60 7.15 20.84 12.33
C PHE A 60 5.93 19.91 12.25
N VAL A 61 6.10 18.74 11.61
CA VAL A 61 5.04 17.75 11.45
C VAL A 61 4.59 17.21 12.81
N ILE A 62 5.52 16.84 13.70
CA ILE A 62 5.17 16.36 15.04
C ILE A 62 4.43 17.43 15.84
N VAL A 63 4.92 18.67 15.86
CA VAL A 63 4.28 19.77 16.59
C VAL A 63 2.87 20.02 16.06
N THR A 64 2.68 20.00 14.74
CA THR A 64 1.36 20.19 14.13
C THR A 64 0.42 19.03 14.47
N PHE A 65 0.87 17.77 14.40
CA PHE A 65 0.06 16.61 14.77
C PHE A 65 -0.29 16.57 16.25
N GLN A 66 0.62 16.98 17.12
CA GLN A 66 0.35 17.10 18.56
C GLN A 66 -0.67 18.20 18.82
N ASN A 67 -0.51 19.37 18.20
CA ASN A 67 -1.45 20.47 18.35
C ASN A 67 -2.84 20.09 17.85
N GLU A 68 -3.00 19.62 16.61
CA GLU A 68 -4.30 19.24 16.05
C GLU A 68 -4.88 18.01 16.77
N GLY A 69 -4.05 17.03 17.13
CA GLY A 69 -4.48 15.81 17.80
C GLY A 69 -4.90 16.00 19.26
N GLU A 70 -4.39 17.03 19.95
CA GLU A 70 -4.72 17.30 21.35
C GLU A 70 -5.68 18.50 21.52
N GLN A 71 -5.82 19.37 20.50
CA GLN A 71 -6.64 20.57 20.58
C GLN A 71 -8.14 20.29 20.78
N GLU A 72 -8.68 19.26 20.14
CA GLU A 72 -10.08 18.84 20.31
C GLU A 72 -10.37 18.33 21.74
N TYR A 73 -9.31 17.96 22.46
CA TYR A 73 -9.38 17.18 23.68
C TYR A 73 -8.80 17.87 24.92
N LYS A 74 -8.28 19.10 24.75
CA LYS A 74 -7.60 19.89 25.77
C LYS A 74 -8.45 20.20 27.01
N ASN A 75 -9.77 20.15 26.87
CA ASN A 75 -10.75 20.45 27.94
C ASN A 75 -11.47 19.21 28.47
N CYS A 76 -11.00 18.00 28.18
CA CYS A 76 -11.67 16.75 28.58
C CYS A 76 -10.81 15.98 29.59
N ASP A 77 -11.34 15.77 30.80
CA ASP A 77 -10.63 15.17 31.95
C ASP A 77 -10.30 13.67 31.80
N LEU A 78 -10.75 13.03 30.71
CA LEU A 78 -10.51 11.61 30.46
C LEU A 78 -9.18 11.38 29.72
N ASP A 79 -8.45 10.33 30.12
CA ASP A 79 -7.24 9.86 29.43
C ASP A 79 -7.55 9.22 28.06
N LYS A 80 -6.55 9.18 27.17
CA LYS A 80 -6.67 8.61 25.80
C LYS A 80 -7.17 7.16 25.82
N ASN A 81 -6.68 6.34 26.75
CA ASN A 81 -7.09 4.93 26.84
C ASN A 81 -8.55 4.79 27.30
N GLN A 82 -8.99 5.65 28.24
CA GLN A 82 -10.36 5.65 28.73
C GLN A 82 -11.34 6.03 27.62
N ARG A 83 -11.00 7.05 26.83
CA ARG A 83 -11.83 7.48 25.70
C ARG A 83 -11.97 6.40 24.65
N ASN A 84 -10.87 5.74 24.25
CA ASN A 84 -10.92 4.64 23.29
C ASN A 84 -11.82 3.49 23.79
N CYS A 85 -11.75 3.17 25.08
CA CYS A 85 -12.59 2.14 25.68
C CYS A 85 -14.07 2.52 25.69
N ILE A 86 -14.39 3.75 26.10
CA ILE A 86 -15.77 4.26 26.12
C ILE A 86 -16.34 4.35 24.71
N GLU A 87 -15.57 4.87 23.76
CA GLU A 87 -15.97 4.95 22.36
C GLU A 87 -16.24 3.57 21.78
N PHE A 88 -15.37 2.59 22.04
CA PHE A 88 -15.59 1.21 21.62
C PHE A 88 -16.86 0.63 22.25
N ALA A 89 -17.04 0.81 23.57
CA ALA A 89 -18.22 0.31 24.27
C ALA A 89 -19.53 0.94 23.75
N LEU A 90 -19.52 2.22 23.41
CA LEU A 90 -20.68 2.94 22.87
C LEU A 90 -20.95 2.60 21.39
N LYS A 91 -19.91 2.35 20.59
CA LYS A 91 -20.05 2.07 19.14
C LYS A 91 -20.16 0.58 18.81
N ALA A 92 -19.90 -0.32 19.76
CA ALA A 92 -19.93 -1.75 19.52
C ALA A 92 -21.32 -2.22 19.07
N LYS A 93 -21.39 -2.78 17.86
CA LYS A 93 -22.58 -3.43 17.30
C LYS A 93 -22.38 -4.95 17.33
N PRO A 94 -23.46 -5.74 17.57
CA PRO A 94 -23.36 -7.19 17.55
C PRO A 94 -23.01 -7.69 16.14
N VAL A 95 -22.02 -8.58 16.04
CA VAL A 95 -21.64 -9.21 14.78
C VAL A 95 -22.73 -10.20 14.37
N ARG A 96 -23.35 -9.98 13.21
CA ARG A 96 -24.37 -10.90 12.67
C ARG A 96 -23.70 -12.13 12.06
N ARG A 97 -23.92 -13.31 12.64
CA ARG A 97 -23.50 -14.60 12.06
C ARG A 97 -24.69 -15.26 11.37
N TYR A 98 -24.58 -15.52 10.06
CA TYR A 98 -25.62 -16.25 9.33
C TYR A 98 -25.54 -17.75 9.62
N ILE A 99 -26.64 -18.34 10.04
CA ILE A 99 -26.82 -19.79 10.19
C ILE A 99 -27.99 -20.16 9.25
N PRO A 100 -27.78 -21.01 8.23
CA PRO A 100 -28.86 -21.40 7.32
C PRO A 100 -29.93 -22.22 8.06
N ASN A 101 -31.20 -22.05 7.66
CA ASN A 101 -32.33 -22.84 8.15
C ASN A 101 -32.29 -24.28 7.57
N ASP A 102 -33.05 -25.20 8.19
CA ASP A 102 -33.04 -26.69 8.11
C ASP A 102 -33.03 -27.40 6.72
N ASP A 103 -32.86 -26.69 5.61
CA ASP A 103 -32.68 -27.32 4.30
C ASP A 103 -31.34 -28.08 4.25
N ARG A 104 -31.43 -29.41 4.28
CA ARG A 104 -30.29 -30.35 4.32
C ARG A 104 -29.24 -30.11 3.24
N ILE A 105 -29.65 -29.61 2.07
CA ILE A 105 -28.75 -29.32 0.93
C ILE A 105 -28.01 -28.00 1.18
N GLN A 106 -28.71 -26.93 1.56
CA GLN A 106 -28.11 -25.63 1.82
C GLN A 106 -27.13 -25.69 3.00
N TYR A 107 -27.50 -26.38 4.09
CA TYR A 107 -26.64 -26.56 5.25
C TYR A 107 -25.34 -27.30 4.90
N LYS A 108 -25.41 -28.36 4.07
CA LYS A 108 -24.23 -29.10 3.61
C LYS A 108 -23.30 -28.24 2.75
N VAL A 109 -23.85 -27.48 1.81
CA VAL A 109 -23.07 -26.56 0.96
C VAL A 109 -22.46 -25.45 1.80
N TRP A 110 -23.22 -24.86 2.73
CA TRP A 110 -22.72 -23.84 3.65
C TRP A 110 -21.60 -24.35 4.54
N TRP A 111 -21.74 -25.56 5.09
CA TRP A 111 -20.70 -26.18 5.92
C TRP A 111 -19.42 -26.45 5.13
N PHE A 112 -19.54 -26.89 3.86
CA PHE A 112 -18.40 -27.08 2.97
C PHE A 112 -17.70 -25.75 2.63
N VAL A 113 -18.46 -24.74 2.23
CA VAL A 113 -17.93 -23.41 1.83
C VAL A 113 -17.31 -22.66 3.02
N THR A 114 -17.85 -22.85 4.22
CA THR A 114 -17.35 -22.22 5.47
C THR A 114 -16.19 -23.01 6.09
N SER A 115 -15.76 -24.11 5.47
CA SER A 115 -14.66 -24.92 6.01
C SER A 115 -13.30 -24.24 5.80
N GLN A 116 -12.42 -24.34 6.79
CA GLN A 116 -11.07 -23.78 6.73
C GLN A 116 -10.25 -24.34 5.55
N LEU A 117 -10.48 -25.61 5.18
CA LEU A 117 -9.81 -26.25 4.04
C LEU A 117 -10.19 -25.61 2.71
N PHE A 118 -11.46 -25.25 2.54
CA PHE A 118 -11.93 -24.55 1.35
C PHE A 118 -11.28 -23.17 1.25
N GLU A 119 -11.23 -22.42 2.36
CA GLU A 119 -10.56 -21.11 2.40
C GLU A 119 -9.07 -21.19 2.02
N TYR A 120 -8.32 -22.14 2.58
CA TYR A 120 -6.91 -22.32 2.22
C TYR A 120 -6.74 -22.74 0.75
N THR A 121 -7.65 -23.56 0.21
CA THR A 121 -7.61 -23.98 -1.20
C THR A 121 -7.75 -22.78 -2.14
N ILE A 122 -8.73 -21.90 -1.87
CA ILE A 122 -8.93 -20.67 -2.65
C ILE A 122 -7.73 -19.73 -2.54
N PHE A 123 -7.19 -19.57 -1.33
CA PHE A 123 -6.00 -18.75 -1.12
C PHE A 123 -4.80 -19.24 -1.94
N ILE A 124 -4.54 -20.56 -1.94
CA ILE A 124 -3.48 -21.17 -2.73
C ILE A 124 -3.72 -20.98 -4.24
N LEU A 125 -4.98 -21.10 -4.71
CA LEU A 125 -5.35 -20.84 -6.10
C LEU A 125 -5.11 -19.38 -6.52
N ILE A 126 -5.40 -18.40 -5.66
CA ILE A 126 -5.12 -16.98 -5.90
C ILE A 126 -3.60 -16.75 -6.05
N MET A 127 -2.81 -17.36 -5.16
CA MET A 127 -1.35 -17.27 -5.24
C MET A 127 -0.83 -17.87 -6.54
N MET A 128 -1.30 -19.05 -6.94
CA MET A 128 -0.91 -19.70 -8.20
C MET A 128 -1.32 -18.89 -9.44
N ASN A 129 -2.51 -18.29 -9.44
CA ASN A 129 -2.96 -17.41 -10.52
C ASN A 129 -2.05 -16.17 -10.64
N THR A 130 -1.71 -15.54 -9.52
CA THR A 130 -0.80 -14.37 -9.49
C THR A 130 0.58 -14.72 -10.03
N ILE A 131 1.10 -15.90 -9.69
CA ILE A 131 2.37 -16.41 -10.22
C ILE A 131 2.27 -16.64 -11.74
N THR A 132 1.17 -17.23 -12.21
CA THR A 132 0.94 -17.51 -13.64
C THR A 132 0.87 -16.21 -14.45
N LEU A 133 0.26 -15.16 -13.90
CA LEU A 133 0.26 -13.82 -14.50
C LEU A 133 1.67 -13.21 -14.53
N SER A 134 2.45 -13.40 -13.47
CA SER A 134 3.83 -12.89 -13.35
C SER A 134 4.85 -13.63 -14.23
N MET A 135 4.52 -14.85 -14.67
CA MET A 135 5.36 -15.68 -15.53
C MET A 135 5.36 -15.26 -17.01
N LYS A 136 4.48 -14.33 -17.43
CA LYS A 136 4.47 -13.80 -18.81
C LYS A 136 5.74 -12.99 -19.09
N PHE A 137 6.44 -13.31 -20.18
CA PHE A 137 7.68 -12.61 -20.57
C PHE A 137 7.71 -12.26 -22.07
N TYR A 138 8.57 -11.31 -22.43
CA TYR A 138 8.69 -10.84 -23.81
C TYR A 138 9.38 -11.88 -24.71
N ARG A 139 8.78 -12.16 -25.89
CA ARG A 139 9.19 -13.22 -26.84
C ARG A 139 9.07 -14.65 -26.30
N GLN A 140 7.98 -14.94 -25.60
CA GLN A 140 7.64 -16.30 -25.19
C GLN A 140 7.27 -17.21 -26.38
N PRO A 141 7.63 -18.52 -26.33
CA PRO A 141 7.26 -19.46 -27.37
C PRO A 141 5.75 -19.72 -27.40
N GLN A 142 5.19 -19.97 -28.59
CA GLN A 142 3.76 -20.24 -28.80
C GLN A 142 3.18 -21.30 -27.84
N PRO A 143 3.77 -22.51 -27.68
CA PRO A 143 3.22 -23.51 -26.77
C PRO A 143 3.17 -23.04 -25.31
N TYR A 144 4.12 -22.22 -24.87
CA TYR A 144 4.12 -21.68 -23.50
C TYR A 144 2.99 -20.68 -23.28
N THR A 145 2.69 -19.88 -24.29
CA THR A 145 1.55 -18.93 -24.25
C THR A 145 0.23 -19.68 -24.15
N GLU A 146 0.04 -20.73 -24.95
CA GLU A 146 -1.17 -21.56 -24.92
C GLU A 146 -1.38 -22.23 -23.56
N TRP A 147 -0.30 -22.74 -22.94
CA TRP A 147 -0.35 -23.30 -21.59
C TRP A 147 -0.75 -22.26 -20.53
N LEU A 148 -0.16 -21.07 -20.57
CA LEU A 148 -0.50 -19.99 -19.63
C LEU A 148 -1.95 -19.52 -19.80
N ASP A 149 -2.45 -19.44 -21.04
CA ASP A 149 -3.83 -19.02 -21.30
C ASP A 149 -4.84 -20.11 -20.89
N PHE A 150 -4.51 -21.39 -21.07
CA PHE A 150 -5.30 -22.49 -20.53
C PHE A 150 -5.39 -22.43 -18.99
N LEU A 151 -4.26 -22.21 -18.30
CA LEU A 151 -4.25 -22.05 -16.84
C LEU A 151 -5.08 -20.85 -16.38
N ASN A 152 -4.99 -19.71 -17.07
CA ASN A 152 -5.80 -18.54 -16.74
C ASN A 152 -7.31 -18.81 -16.89
N LEU A 153 -7.71 -19.52 -17.94
CA LEU A 153 -9.10 -19.93 -18.15
C LEU A 153 -9.56 -20.91 -17.05
N LEU A 154 -8.71 -21.88 -16.69
CA LEU A 154 -8.98 -22.84 -15.62
C LEU A 154 -9.19 -22.12 -14.27
N PHE A 155 -8.30 -21.21 -13.90
CA PHE A 155 -8.44 -20.42 -12.67
C PHE A 155 -9.75 -19.60 -12.69
N THR A 156 -10.08 -18.97 -13.83
CA THR A 156 -11.33 -18.23 -14.00
C THR A 156 -12.55 -19.13 -13.78
N ALA A 157 -12.55 -20.34 -14.33
CA ALA A 157 -13.64 -21.30 -14.15
C ALA A 157 -13.77 -21.76 -12.68
N VAL A 158 -12.66 -22.02 -12.00
CA VAL A 158 -12.65 -22.42 -10.59
C VAL A 158 -13.18 -21.30 -9.68
N PHE A 159 -12.79 -20.04 -9.93
CA PHE A 159 -13.33 -18.90 -9.19
C PHE A 159 -14.82 -18.65 -9.50
N ALA A 160 -15.26 -18.87 -10.74
CA ALA A 160 -16.68 -18.78 -11.09
C ALA A 160 -17.50 -19.86 -10.36
N LEU A 161 -17.00 -21.10 -10.27
CA LEU A 161 -17.66 -22.16 -9.50
C LEU A 161 -17.68 -21.85 -8.00
N GLU A 162 -16.59 -21.33 -7.45
CA GLU A 162 -16.53 -20.87 -6.06
C GLU A 162 -17.61 -19.82 -5.76
N PHE A 163 -17.75 -18.84 -6.66
CA PHE A 163 -18.77 -17.80 -6.54
C PHE A 163 -20.18 -18.40 -6.51
N VAL A 164 -20.47 -19.37 -7.39
CA VAL A 164 -21.75 -20.09 -7.43
C VAL A 164 -21.99 -20.86 -6.12
N PHE A 165 -20.98 -21.55 -5.58
CA PHE A 165 -21.11 -22.26 -4.30
C PHE A 165 -21.38 -21.31 -3.12
N LYS A 166 -20.70 -20.17 -3.05
CA LYS A 166 -20.96 -19.14 -2.03
C LYS A 166 -22.38 -18.58 -2.14
N LEU A 167 -22.83 -18.32 -3.37
CA LEU A 167 -24.17 -17.81 -3.63
C LEU A 167 -25.26 -18.82 -3.25
N ALA A 168 -25.03 -20.11 -3.50
CA ALA A 168 -25.92 -21.18 -3.06
C ALA A 168 -25.93 -21.34 -1.52
N ALA A 169 -24.79 -21.18 -0.85
CA ALA A 169 -24.69 -21.25 0.60
C ALA A 169 -25.41 -20.10 1.32
N PHE A 170 -25.27 -18.87 0.83
CA PHE A 170 -25.70 -17.66 1.55
C PHE A 170 -27.05 -17.07 1.12
N ARG A 171 -27.84 -17.77 0.27
CA ARG A 171 -29.18 -17.37 -0.23
C ARG A 171 -29.31 -15.86 -0.49
N PHE A 172 -29.13 -15.42 -1.75
CA PHE A 172 -29.19 -14.04 -2.28
C PHE A 172 -29.66 -12.89 -1.36
N GLN A 173 -30.82 -13.00 -0.69
CA GLN A 173 -31.37 -12.00 0.23
C GLN A 173 -30.44 -11.66 1.42
N VAL A 174 -29.72 -12.63 1.98
CA VAL A 174 -28.81 -12.38 3.11
C VAL A 174 -27.50 -11.77 2.65
N MET A 175 -26.98 -12.17 1.48
CA MET A 175 -25.80 -11.55 0.87
C MET A 175 -26.01 -10.06 0.58
N PHE A 176 -27.15 -9.69 -0.03
CA PHE A 176 -27.48 -8.28 -0.27
C PHE A 176 -27.75 -7.54 1.04
N SER A 177 -28.50 -8.13 1.99
CA SER A 177 -28.69 -7.48 3.30
C SER A 177 -27.38 -7.26 4.07
N MET A 178 -26.43 -8.20 4.02
CA MET A 178 -25.12 -8.06 4.66
C MET A 178 -24.23 -7.05 3.92
N ALA A 179 -24.23 -7.04 2.60
CA ALA A 179 -23.52 -6.04 1.80
C ALA A 179 -24.06 -4.61 2.03
N TYR A 180 -25.38 -4.45 2.13
CA TYR A 180 -26.01 -3.17 2.42
C TYR A 180 -25.78 -2.73 3.87
N CYS A 181 -25.88 -3.63 4.85
CA CYS A 181 -25.56 -3.31 6.24
C CYS A 181 -24.07 -2.95 6.41
N THR A 182 -23.15 -3.66 5.75
CA THR A 182 -21.71 -3.35 5.83
C THR A 182 -21.33 -2.05 5.11
N LEU A 183 -21.99 -1.71 4.00
CA LEU A 183 -21.82 -0.42 3.34
C LEU A 183 -22.36 0.72 4.21
N ASN A 184 -23.54 0.56 4.81
CA ASN A 184 -24.19 1.60 5.62
C ASN A 184 -23.63 1.74 7.05
N ASP A 185 -22.80 0.81 7.52
CA ASP A 185 -22.02 0.94 8.75
C ASP A 185 -20.63 1.59 8.51
N ARG A 186 -20.22 1.76 7.25
CA ARG A 186 -18.95 2.43 6.86
C ARG A 186 -19.11 3.89 6.40
N TYR A 187 -20.35 4.38 6.31
CA TYR A 187 -20.71 5.79 6.12
C TYR A 187 -21.59 6.24 7.30
#